data_AF-A0A930EML7-F1
#
_entry.id   AF-A0A930EML7-F1
#
_cell.length_a   1.000
_cell.length_b   1.000
_cell.length_c   1.000
_cell.angle_alpha   90.00
_cell.angle_beta   90.00
_cell.angle_gamma   90.00
#
_symmetry.space_group_name_H-M   'P 1'
#
loop_
_entity.id
_entity.type
_entity.pdbx_description
1 polymer ?
#
loop_
_entity_poly.entity_id
_entity_poly.type
_entity_poly.pdbx_seq_one_letter_code
_entity_poly.pdbx_strand_id
1 'polypeptide(L)'
;MKRIIYTLCTLVLTLLSLSLTACHKEEDALMTTLQLQVVGQDMIVEQIIASADLSNLNTSEVTSISITSGDGTKLSTLRGIYRITMQGTVTYRLSDGSQQTRRFRAAQDLVDVSRKQGNQVRLTLHLL
;
A
#
# COMPACT_ATOMS: atom_id res chain seq x y z
N MET A 1 -16.28 -10.21 56.85
CA MET A 1 -15.96 -11.13 55.74
C MET A 1 -16.52 -10.65 54.38
N LYS A 2 -17.80 -10.28 54.26
CA LYS A 2 -18.38 -9.79 52.98
C LYS A 2 -17.63 -8.60 52.35
N ARG A 3 -17.25 -7.59 53.15
CA ARG A 3 -16.46 -6.42 52.68
C ARG A 3 -15.09 -6.79 52.08
N ILE A 4 -14.39 -7.77 52.67
CA ILE A 4 -13.07 -8.24 52.21
C ILE A 4 -13.21 -9.00 50.88
N ILE A 5 -14.31 -9.76 50.72
CA ILE A 5 -14.63 -10.47 49.47
C ILE A 5 -14.97 -9.48 48.35
N TYR A 6 -15.73 -8.41 48.63
CA TYR A 6 -16.02 -7.38 47.64
C TYR A 6 -14.77 -6.62 47.20
N THR A 7 -13.88 -6.26 48.13
CA THR A 7 -12.61 -5.59 47.80
C THR A 7 -11.67 -6.47 46.98
N LEU A 8 -11.66 -7.78 47.25
CA LEU A 8 -10.88 -8.76 46.47
C LEU A 8 -11.46 -8.91 45.05
N CYS A 9 -12.79 -9.01 44.91
CA CYS A 9 -13.45 -9.08 43.61
C CYS A 9 -13.20 -7.82 42.76
N THR A 10 -13.25 -6.63 43.35
CA THR A 10 -12.98 -5.39 42.61
C THR A 10 -11.53 -5.30 42.15
N LEU A 11 -10.57 -5.76 42.96
CA LEU A 11 -9.15 -5.79 42.60
C LEU A 11 -8.89 -6.73 41.41
N VAL A 12 -9.48 -7.92 41.44
CA VAL A 12 -9.35 -8.91 40.36
C VAL A 12 -9.99 -8.39 39.06
N LEU A 13 -11.16 -7.74 39.15
CA LEU A 13 -11.82 -7.15 37.98
C LEU A 13 -10.98 -6.04 37.34
N THR A 14 -10.32 -5.22 38.16
CA THR A 14 -9.43 -4.16 37.65
C THR A 14 -8.16 -4.73 37.02
N LEU A 15 -7.56 -5.79 37.57
CA LEU A 15 -6.41 -6.42 36.92
C LEU A 15 -6.76 -7.07 35.58
N LEU A 16 -7.98 -7.61 35.45
CA LEU A 16 -8.44 -8.23 34.20
C LEU A 16 -8.73 -7.23 33.07
N SER A 17 -9.02 -5.96 33.38
CA SER A 17 -9.24 -4.93 32.35
C SER A 17 -7.92 -4.37 31.81
N LEU A 18 -6.83 -4.44 32.57
CA LEU A 18 -5.48 -4.04 32.15
C LEU A 18 -4.84 -4.99 31.13
N SER A 19 -5.25 -6.26 31.05
CA SER A 19 -4.72 -7.22 30.08
C SER A 19 -5.34 -7.08 28.68
N LEU A 20 -6.47 -6.40 28.53
CA LEU A 20 -7.14 -6.20 27.24
C LEU A 20 -6.53 -5.06 26.41
N THR A 21 -5.76 -4.14 27.02
CA THR A 21 -5.15 -3.00 26.32
C THR A 21 -3.76 -3.31 25.74
N ALA A 22 -3.18 -4.47 26.05
CA ALA A 22 -1.86 -4.89 25.55
C ALA A 22 -1.87 -5.43 24.11
N CYS A 23 -3.05 -5.62 23.50
CA CYS A 23 -3.21 -6.40 22.26
C CYS A 23 -3.02 -5.60 20.95
N HIS A 24 -2.68 -4.31 20.96
CA HIS A 24 -2.71 -3.47 19.75
C HIS A 24 -1.48 -2.59 19.48
N LYS A 25 -0.37 -2.72 20.22
CA LYS A 25 0.70 -1.72 20.15
C LYS A 25 1.88 -2.05 19.23
N GLU A 26 2.00 -3.28 18.74
CA GLU A 26 3.20 -3.71 17.97
C GLU A 26 3.02 -3.73 16.44
N GLU A 27 1.79 -3.72 15.93
CA GLU A 27 1.53 -3.81 14.49
C GLU A 27 1.89 -2.52 13.72
N ASP A 28 1.68 -1.35 14.33
CA ASP A 28 1.95 -0.05 13.72
C ASP A 28 3.44 0.19 13.40
N ALA A 29 4.37 -0.52 14.04
CA ALA A 29 5.80 -0.38 13.79
C ALA A 29 6.25 -1.00 12.44
N LEU A 30 5.44 -1.94 11.92
CA LEU A 30 5.74 -2.70 10.71
C LEU A 30 5.01 -2.13 9.49
N MET A 31 3.91 -1.40 9.68
CA MET A 31 3.18 -0.76 8.59
C MET A 31 3.87 0.52 8.12
N THR A 32 3.66 0.85 6.84
CA THR A 32 4.13 2.09 6.21
C THR A 32 3.19 2.51 5.09
N THR A 33 3.35 3.73 4.60
CA THR A 33 2.64 4.22 3.41
C THR A 33 3.55 4.14 2.19
N LEU A 34 3.08 3.48 1.15
CA LEU A 34 3.69 3.45 -0.17
C LEU A 34 2.87 4.33 -1.13
N GLN A 35 3.55 5.25 -1.80
CA GLN A 35 3.00 6.02 -2.92
C GLN A 35 3.45 5.41 -4.24
N LEU A 36 2.50 4.83 -4.97
CA LEU A 36 2.75 4.22 -6.27
C LEU A 36 2.30 5.18 -7.36
N GLN A 37 3.18 5.54 -8.29
CA GLN A 37 2.90 6.42 -9.42
C GLN A 37 3.29 5.75 -10.72
N VAL A 38 2.52 5.98 -11.78
CA VAL A 38 2.84 5.52 -13.13
C VAL A 38 3.31 6.71 -13.96
N VAL A 39 4.39 6.54 -14.70
CA VAL A 39 4.97 7.59 -15.53
C VAL A 39 5.12 7.12 -16.98
N GLY A 40 4.80 8.02 -17.92
CA GLY A 40 5.17 7.88 -19.33
C GLY A 40 6.58 8.41 -19.57
N GLN A 41 7.27 7.87 -20.58
CA GLN A 41 8.64 8.28 -20.90
C GLN A 41 8.68 9.57 -21.72
N ASP A 42 7.86 9.67 -22.78
CA ASP A 42 7.80 10.81 -23.71
C ASP A 42 6.36 11.26 -24.01
N MET A 43 5.47 11.13 -23.03
CA MET A 43 4.05 11.45 -23.22
C MET A 43 3.41 12.00 -21.95
N ILE A 44 2.42 12.86 -22.15
CA ILE A 44 1.63 13.41 -21.05
C ILE A 44 0.52 12.42 -20.74
N VAL A 45 0.61 11.75 -19.60
CA VAL A 45 -0.45 10.86 -19.10
C VAL A 45 -1.63 11.71 -18.65
N GLU A 46 -2.80 11.47 -19.25
CA GLU A 46 -4.03 12.20 -18.91
C GLU A 46 -4.95 11.36 -18.02
N GLN A 47 -5.02 10.06 -18.28
CA GLN A 47 -5.88 9.14 -17.53
C GLN A 47 -5.26 7.75 -17.47
N ILE A 48 -5.43 7.08 -16.34
CA ILE A 48 -5.07 5.67 -16.14
C ILE A 48 -6.26 4.94 -15.56
N ILE A 49 -6.53 3.73 -16.06
CA ILE A 49 -7.42 2.75 -15.43
C ILE A 49 -6.66 1.43 -15.41
N ALA A 50 -6.21 1.00 -14.23
CA ALA A 50 -5.32 -0.14 -14.10
C ALA A 50 -5.54 -0.94 -12.82
N SER A 51 -5.07 -2.18 -12.83
CA SER A 51 -4.89 -3.02 -11.64
C SER A 51 -3.40 -3.20 -11.39
N ALA A 52 -2.98 -3.13 -10.14
CA ALA A 52 -1.62 -3.38 -9.70
C ALA A 52 -1.59 -4.50 -8.65
N ASP A 53 -0.65 -5.43 -8.80
CA ASP A 53 -0.38 -6.48 -7.82
C ASP A 53 0.94 -6.18 -7.12
N LEU A 54 0.88 -6.09 -5.79
CA LEU A 54 2.01 -5.88 -4.91
C LEU A 54 2.31 -7.18 -4.18
N SER A 55 3.34 -7.88 -4.62
CA SER A 55 3.81 -9.12 -3.99
C SER A 55 4.91 -8.80 -2.98
N ASN A 56 4.64 -8.94 -1.69
CA ASN A 56 5.66 -8.83 -0.66
C ASN A 56 6.56 -10.06 -0.72
N LEU A 57 7.83 -9.89 -1.07
CA LEU A 57 8.79 -10.98 -1.22
C LEU A 57 9.30 -11.54 0.12
N ASN A 58 9.08 -10.83 1.23
CA ASN A 58 9.38 -11.33 2.57
C ASN A 58 8.30 -12.28 3.07
N THR A 59 7.02 -12.05 2.75
CA THR A 59 5.88 -12.82 3.27
C THR A 59 5.17 -13.68 2.22
N SER A 60 5.44 -13.48 0.93
CA SER A 60 4.69 -14.02 -0.23
C SER A 60 3.23 -13.55 -0.33
N GLU A 61 2.82 -12.58 0.48
CA GLU A 61 1.48 -11.99 0.40
C GLU A 61 1.35 -11.13 -0.85
N VAL A 62 0.17 -11.18 -1.50
CA VAL A 62 -0.15 -10.38 -2.68
C VAL A 62 -1.33 -9.48 -2.38
N THR A 63 -1.14 -8.18 -2.56
CA THR A 63 -2.21 -7.17 -2.47
C THR A 63 -2.51 -6.62 -3.85
N SER A 64 -3.76 -6.74 -4.31
CA SER A 64 -4.22 -6.16 -5.57
C SER A 64 -4.97 -4.86 -5.33
N ILE A 65 -4.64 -3.81 -6.10
CA ILE A 65 -5.30 -2.49 -6.01
C ILE A 65 -5.71 -1.98 -7.38
N SER A 66 -6.77 -1.16 -7.42
CA SER A 66 -7.19 -0.43 -8.62
C SER A 66 -6.64 0.99 -8.61
N ILE A 67 -6.16 1.46 -9.76
CA ILE A 67 -5.58 2.80 -9.96
C ILE A 67 -6.36 3.50 -11.07
N THR A 68 -6.90 4.67 -10.74
CA THR A 68 -7.71 5.48 -11.66
C THR A 68 -7.11 6.87 -11.95
N SER A 69 -5.95 7.19 -11.37
CA SER A 69 -5.25 8.46 -11.53
C SER A 69 -3.75 8.26 -11.79
N GLY A 70 -3.18 9.09 -12.67
CA GLY A 70 -1.75 9.15 -12.93
C GLY A 70 -0.93 9.89 -11.86
N ASP A 71 -1.59 10.62 -10.94
CA ASP A 71 -0.93 11.32 -9.82
C ASP A 71 -0.40 10.35 -8.74
N GLY A 72 -0.81 9.08 -8.87
CA GLY A 72 -0.42 7.99 -8.01
C GLY A 72 -1.42 7.68 -6.90
N THR A 73 -1.28 6.49 -6.35
CA THR A 73 -2.14 5.94 -5.30
C THR A 73 -1.31 5.72 -4.05
N LYS A 74 -1.84 6.15 -2.89
CA LYS A 74 -1.25 5.85 -1.58
C LYS A 74 -1.91 4.61 -1.00
N LEU A 75 -1.11 3.69 -0.50
CA LEU A 75 -1.59 2.46 0.14
C LEU A 75 -0.82 2.21 1.44
N SER A 76 -1.53 1.66 2.43
CA SER A 76 -0.91 1.16 3.66
C SER A 76 -0.45 -0.28 3.44
N THR A 77 0.81 -0.60 3.74
CA THR A 77 1.38 -1.94 3.54
C THR A 77 2.47 -2.23 4.55
N LEU A 78 2.85 -3.50 4.69
CA LEU A 78 3.99 -3.91 5.50
C LEU A 78 5.30 -3.38 4.93
N ARG A 79 6.26 -3.08 5.79
CA ARG A 79 7.62 -2.75 5.39
C ARG A 79 8.30 -4.01 4.86
N GLY A 80 8.97 -3.92 3.72
CA GLY A 80 9.62 -5.07 3.10
C GLY A 80 10.07 -4.82 1.67
N ILE A 81 10.44 -5.89 0.97
CA ILE A 81 10.82 -5.88 -0.43
C ILE A 81 9.65 -6.39 -1.27
N TYR A 82 9.32 -5.68 -2.35
CA TYR A 82 8.16 -5.96 -3.17
C TYR A 82 8.53 -6.26 -4.63
N ARG A 83 7.75 -7.12 -5.26
CA ARG A 83 7.55 -7.15 -6.72
C ARG A 83 6.24 -6.44 -7.00
N ILE A 84 6.25 -5.46 -7.90
CA ILE A 84 5.05 -4.73 -8.29
C ILE A 84 4.83 -4.92 -9.78
N THR A 85 3.66 -5.41 -10.15
CA THR A 85 3.20 -5.50 -11.54
C THR A 85 1.93 -4.68 -11.71
N MET A 86 1.73 -4.14 -12.90
CA MET A 86 0.56 -3.34 -13.22
C MET A 86 0.17 -3.52 -14.68
N GLN A 87 -1.13 -3.55 -14.93
CA GLN A 87 -1.69 -3.60 -16.26
C GLN A 87 -3.00 -2.83 -16.33
N GLY A 88 -3.26 -2.23 -17.49
CA GLY A 88 -4.47 -1.44 -17.66
C GLY A 88 -4.51 -0.71 -18.99
N THR A 89 -5.31 0.35 -19.03
CA THR A 89 -5.38 1.30 -20.13
C THR A 89 -4.88 2.66 -19.69
N VAL A 90 -4.13 3.31 -20.57
CA VAL A 90 -3.64 4.68 -20.39
C VAL A 90 -4.15 5.52 -21.55
N THR A 91 -4.68 6.70 -21.24
CA THR A 91 -4.94 7.76 -22.21
C THR A 91 -3.83 8.79 -22.06
N TYR A 92 -3.16 9.12 -23.16
CA TYR A 92 -2.03 10.03 -23.19
C TYR A 92 -2.09 10.95 -24.39
N ARG A 93 -1.41 12.09 -24.27
CA ARG A 93 -1.23 13.07 -25.35
C ARG A 93 0.21 13.04 -25.86
N LEU A 94 0.35 12.95 -27.17
CA LEU A 94 1.63 13.07 -27.88
C LEU A 94 2.02 14.53 -28.09
N SER A 95 3.28 14.76 -28.45
CA SER A 95 3.84 16.10 -28.68
C SER A 95 3.12 16.88 -29.79
N ASP A 96 2.51 16.17 -30.75
CA ASP A 96 1.71 16.74 -31.83
C ASP A 96 0.28 17.11 -31.42
N GLY A 97 -0.07 16.90 -30.14
CA GLY A 97 -1.39 17.17 -29.58
C GLY A 97 -2.42 16.04 -29.77
N SER A 98 -2.07 14.97 -30.48
CA SER A 98 -2.96 13.82 -30.66
C SER A 98 -3.13 13.04 -29.35
N GLN A 99 -4.36 12.63 -29.09
CA GLN A 99 -4.73 11.82 -27.92
C GLN A 99 -4.88 10.36 -28.34
N GLN A 100 -4.29 9.45 -27.56
CA GLN A 100 -4.41 8.01 -27.79
C GLN A 100 -4.75 7.29 -26.48
N THR A 101 -5.56 6.24 -26.60
CA THR A 101 -5.80 5.29 -25.50
C THR A 101 -5.22 3.94 -25.89
N ARG A 102 -4.31 3.41 -25.08
CA ARG A 102 -3.68 2.11 -25.31
C ARG A 102 -3.62 1.27 -24.05
N ARG A 103 -3.48 -0.04 -24.24
CA ARG A 103 -3.13 -0.94 -23.15
C ARG A 103 -1.67 -0.76 -22.79
N PHE A 104 -1.35 -0.93 -21.51
CA PHE A 104 0.03 -0.89 -21.03
C PHE A 104 0.27 -1.99 -20.00
N ARG A 105 1.55 -2.27 -19.79
CA ARG A 105 2.06 -3.01 -18.63
C ARG A 105 3.19 -2.22 -17.99
N ALA A 106 3.34 -2.35 -16.68
CA ALA A 106 4.49 -1.85 -15.96
C ALA A 106 4.89 -2.88 -14.91
N ALA A 107 6.18 -3.04 -14.67
CA ALA A 107 6.67 -3.97 -13.66
C ALA A 107 7.99 -3.47 -13.07
N GLN A 108 8.17 -3.72 -11.77
CA GLN A 108 9.44 -3.52 -11.10
C GLN A 108 9.62 -4.57 -10.02
N ASP A 109 10.78 -5.20 -10.03
CA ASP A 109 11.21 -6.20 -9.05
C ASP A 109 12.10 -5.56 -7.98
N LEU A 110 12.16 -6.21 -6.80
CA LEU A 110 13.05 -5.86 -5.70
C LEU A 110 12.90 -4.40 -5.21
N VAL A 111 11.66 -3.92 -5.15
CA VAL A 111 11.31 -2.60 -4.66
C VAL A 111 11.43 -2.55 -3.13
N ASP A 112 12.36 -1.74 -2.62
CA ASP A 112 12.54 -1.56 -1.18
C ASP A 112 11.51 -0.58 -0.59
N VAL A 113 10.62 -1.10 0.26
CA VAL A 113 9.58 -0.38 1.01
C VAL A 113 9.88 -0.46 2.52
N SER A 114 11.16 -0.35 2.90
CA SER A 114 11.59 -0.46 4.30
C SER A 114 11.51 0.84 5.09
N ARG A 115 11.27 2.00 4.47
CA ARG A 115 11.24 3.28 5.20
C ARG A 115 9.97 3.41 6.03
N LYS A 116 10.06 4.07 7.19
CA LYS A 116 8.87 4.36 8.03
C LYS A 116 7.86 5.27 7.33
N GLN A 117 8.33 6.21 6.50
CA GLN A 117 7.52 7.14 5.74
C GLN A 117 8.23 7.50 4.43
N GLY A 118 7.47 8.00 3.45
CA GLY A 118 8.01 8.53 2.20
C GLY A 118 8.50 7.46 1.22
N ASN A 119 7.98 6.23 1.29
CA ASN A 119 8.22 5.25 0.23
C ASN A 119 7.46 5.69 -1.02
N GLN A 120 8.19 5.96 -2.10
CA GLN A 120 7.62 6.34 -3.38
C GLN A 120 8.21 5.49 -4.49
N VAL A 121 7.35 4.96 -5.35
CA VAL A 121 7.72 4.10 -6.47
C VAL A 121 7.11 4.66 -7.74
N ARG A 122 7.95 4.82 -8.76
CA ARG A 122 7.52 5.27 -10.09
C ARG A 122 7.72 4.14 -11.08
N LEU A 123 6.62 3.62 -11.60
CA LEU A 123 6.60 2.58 -12.61
C LEU A 123 6.53 3.21 -13.99
N THR A 124 7.52 2.91 -14.83
CA THR A 124 7.48 3.32 -16.23
C THR A 124 6.54 2.38 -16.98
N LEU A 125 5.56 2.95 -17.66
CA LEU A 125 4.65 2.16 -18.48
C LEU A 125 5.31 1.73 -19.79
N HIS A 126 4.96 0.53 -20.23
CA HIS A 126 5.26 -0.02 -21.54
C HIS A 126 3.96 -0.25 -22.31
N LEU A 127 3.78 0.47 -23.41
CA LEU A 127 2.61 0.34 -24.28
C LEU A 127 2.64 -1.02 -24.99
N LEU A 128 1.46 -1.64 -25.14
CA LEU A 128 1.25 -2.90 -25.86
C LEU A 128 0.78 -2.69 -27.30
#